data_AF-M1EL98-F1
#
_entry.id   AF-M1EL98-F1
#
_cell.length_a   1.000
_cell.length_b   1.000
_cell.length_c   1.000
_cell.angle_alpha   90.00
_cell.angle_beta   90.00
_cell.angle_gamma   90.00
#
_symmetry.space_group_name_H-M   'P 1'
#
loop_
_entity.id
_entity.type
_entity.pdbx_description
1 polymer ?
#
loop_
_entity_poly.entity_id
_entity_poly.type
_entity_poly.pdbx_seq_one_letter_code
_entity_poly.pdbx_strand_id
1 'polypeptide(L)'
;MKAAVDLKPTLTIIKTEKVDLELFPSPDMECADVPLLTPSSKEMMSQALKATFSGFSKEQQRLGIPKDPRQWTETHVRDWVMWAVNEFSLKGVDFQKFCMNGAALCALGKDCFLELAPDFVGDILWEHLEILQKEDVKPYQV
;
A
#
# COMPACT_ATOMS: atom_id res chain seq x y z
N MET A 1 -73.70 8.05 17.52
CA MET A 1 -73.57 7.10 18.65
C MET A 1 -72.10 7.05 19.05
N LYS A 2 -71.84 7.00 20.37
CA LYS A 2 -70.58 6.72 21.09
C LYS A 2 -69.51 5.95 20.28
N ALA A 3 -68.22 6.02 20.53
CA ALA A 3 -67.34 6.76 21.44
C ALA A 3 -65.94 6.18 21.13
N ALA A 4 -64.90 6.99 21.15
CA ALA A 4 -63.54 6.56 21.48
C ALA A 4 -62.69 7.82 21.70
N VAL A 5 -62.65 8.26 22.95
CA VAL A 5 -61.62 9.17 23.46
C VAL A 5 -60.75 8.32 24.39
N ASP A 6 -59.59 7.95 23.90
CA ASP A 6 -58.51 7.28 24.65
C ASP A 6 -57.23 7.57 23.86
N LEU A 7 -56.10 8.00 24.40
CA LEU A 7 -55.68 8.56 25.67
C LEU A 7 -54.25 9.08 25.38
N LYS A 8 -53.78 10.00 26.24
CA LYS A 8 -52.38 10.32 26.58
C LYS A 8 -51.45 11.03 25.56
N PRO A 9 -50.91 12.22 25.93
CA PRO A 9 -49.81 12.87 25.22
C PRO A 9 -48.49 12.18 25.64
N THR A 10 -47.74 11.63 24.68
CA THR A 10 -46.39 11.13 24.95
C THR A 10 -45.39 12.09 24.33
N LEU A 11 -44.70 12.79 25.22
CA LEU A 11 -43.56 13.66 24.95
C LEU A 11 -42.58 13.00 23.99
N THR A 12 -42.17 13.77 22.99
CA THR A 12 -41.16 13.44 21.99
C THR A 12 -39.83 13.18 22.69
N ILE A 13 -39.56 11.92 22.98
CA ILE A 13 -38.25 11.44 23.40
C ILE A 13 -37.33 11.54 22.20
N ILE A 14 -36.33 12.42 22.32
CA ILE A 14 -34.96 12.30 21.83
C ILE A 14 -34.77 11.11 20.87
N LYS A 15 -34.70 11.37 19.57
CA LYS A 15 -34.22 10.35 18.63
C LYS A 15 -32.98 10.83 17.91
N THR A 16 -31.87 10.59 18.59
CA THR A 16 -30.57 10.24 18.04
C THR A 16 -30.72 9.52 16.70
N GLU A 17 -30.00 10.03 15.70
CA GLU A 17 -29.78 9.39 14.41
C GLU A 17 -29.32 7.94 14.58
N LYS A 18 -30.06 7.03 13.95
CA LYS A 18 -29.58 5.71 13.54
C LYS A 18 -30.28 5.42 12.21
N VAL A 19 -29.52 5.45 11.12
CA VAL A 19 -29.91 4.80 9.86
C VAL A 19 -28.72 3.93 9.46
N ASP A 20 -28.96 2.65 9.68
CA ASP A 20 -28.15 1.51 9.32
C ASP A 20 -28.51 1.13 7.89
N LEU A 21 -27.46 0.99 7.09
CA LEU A 21 -27.39 0.75 5.65
C LEU A 21 -27.56 -0.73 5.37
N GLU A 22 -28.51 -1.17 4.54
CA GLU A 22 -28.47 -2.52 3.97
C GLU A 22 -29.18 -2.56 2.59
N LEU A 23 -28.41 -2.54 1.50
CA LEU A 23 -28.83 -3.07 0.19
C LEU A 23 -27.68 -3.89 -0.43
N PHE A 24 -27.87 -5.21 -0.42
CA PHE A 24 -27.10 -6.25 -1.12
C PHE A 24 -27.38 -6.25 -2.66
N PRO A 25 -26.72 -7.07 -3.52
CA PRO A 25 -25.36 -6.86 -4.07
C PRO A 25 -25.30 -7.22 -5.59
N SER A 26 -24.08 -7.29 -6.16
CA SER A 26 -23.60 -8.09 -7.34
C SER A 26 -22.98 -7.24 -8.48
N PRO A 27 -22.08 -7.80 -9.34
CA PRO A 27 -20.73 -8.28 -9.01
C PRO A 27 -19.70 -7.88 -10.10
N ASP A 28 -18.61 -7.19 -9.78
CA ASP A 28 -17.31 -7.38 -10.44
C ASP A 28 -16.26 -6.50 -9.75
N MET A 29 -15.12 -7.10 -9.42
CA MET A 29 -13.90 -6.42 -8.96
C MET A 29 -13.96 -5.66 -7.63
N GLU A 30 -12.80 -5.59 -6.97
CA GLU A 30 -12.54 -4.83 -5.73
C GLU A 30 -13.13 -5.46 -4.45
N CYS A 31 -12.28 -6.18 -3.71
CA CYS A 31 -12.58 -6.59 -2.34
C CYS A 31 -12.73 -5.34 -1.46
N ALA A 32 -13.96 -5.12 -0.99
CA ALA A 32 -14.38 -4.01 -0.15
C ALA A 32 -14.02 -4.18 1.34
N ASP A 33 -13.87 -3.02 1.97
CA ASP A 33 -14.25 -2.66 3.34
C ASP A 33 -13.42 -3.13 4.55
N VAL A 34 -12.68 -2.18 5.12
CA VAL A 34 -12.34 -2.10 6.54
C VAL A 34 -12.67 -0.65 6.98
N PRO A 35 -13.32 -0.44 8.14
CA PRO A 35 -14.06 0.76 8.48
C PRO A 35 -13.16 1.99 8.63
N LEU A 36 -13.75 3.17 8.39
CA LEU A 36 -13.32 4.51 8.81
C LEU A 36 -12.09 4.49 9.70
N LEU A 37 -10.93 4.38 9.08
CA LEU A 37 -9.72 4.73 9.76
C LEU A 37 -9.77 6.27 9.82
N THR A 38 -9.59 6.83 11.00
CA THR A 38 -8.67 7.95 11.06
C THR A 38 -7.31 7.28 11.16
N PRO A 39 -6.71 6.79 10.04
CA PRO A 39 -5.47 6.09 10.17
C PRO A 39 -4.46 7.17 10.43
N SER A 40 -3.83 7.11 11.60
CA SER A 40 -2.52 7.70 11.79
C SER A 40 -1.70 7.43 10.52
N SER A 41 -1.11 8.48 9.94
CA SER A 41 -0.57 8.59 8.58
C SER A 41 0.20 7.37 8.03
N LYS A 42 0.72 6.49 8.90
CA LYS A 42 1.44 5.25 8.57
C LYS A 42 0.62 4.19 7.81
N GLU A 43 -0.65 3.94 8.17
CA GLU A 43 -1.36 2.76 7.64
C GLU A 43 -1.89 3.01 6.22
N MET A 44 -2.36 4.24 5.98
CA MET A 44 -2.74 4.69 4.63
C MET A 44 -1.54 4.71 3.68
N MET A 45 -0.35 5.07 4.19
CA MET A 45 0.90 4.94 3.43
C MET A 45 1.17 3.47 3.10
N SER A 46 1.20 2.56 4.08
CA SER A 46 1.43 1.13 3.81
C SER A 46 0.43 0.51 2.82
N GLN A 47 -0.84 0.92 2.84
CA GLN A 47 -1.85 0.44 1.89
C GLN A 47 -1.62 1.01 0.48
N ALA A 48 -1.31 2.31 0.37
CA ALA A 48 -0.96 2.92 -0.91
C ALA A 48 0.31 2.30 -1.49
N LEU A 49 1.32 2.02 -0.66
CA LEU A 49 2.54 1.32 -1.07
C LEU A 49 2.22 -0.04 -1.70
N LYS A 50 1.40 -0.85 -1.03
CA LYS A 50 0.98 -2.17 -1.54
C LYS A 50 0.23 -2.09 -2.87
N ALA A 51 -0.65 -1.11 -3.02
CA ALA A 51 -1.35 -0.88 -4.28
C ALA A 51 -0.37 -0.49 -5.39
N THR A 52 0.57 0.41 -5.09
CA THR A 52 1.60 0.86 -6.03
C THR A 52 2.56 -0.28 -6.42
N PHE A 53 2.95 -1.19 -5.53
CA PHE A 53 3.82 -2.33 -5.87
C PHE A 53 3.21 -3.27 -6.93
N SER A 54 1.88 -3.36 -7.00
CA SER A 54 1.21 -4.06 -8.11
C SER A 54 1.44 -3.38 -9.47
N GLY A 55 1.60 -2.05 -9.48
CA GLY A 55 1.98 -1.26 -10.64
C GLY A 55 3.40 -1.58 -11.12
N PHE A 56 4.34 -1.83 -10.19
CA PHE A 56 5.70 -2.19 -10.54
C PHE A 56 5.80 -3.52 -11.29
N SER A 57 4.95 -4.50 -10.96
CA SER A 57 4.94 -5.78 -11.69
C SER A 57 4.70 -5.61 -13.20
N LYS A 58 3.87 -4.64 -13.60
CA LYS A 58 3.65 -4.30 -15.02
C LYS A 58 4.89 -3.65 -15.61
N GLU A 59 5.52 -2.74 -14.86
CA GLU A 59 6.73 -2.04 -15.28
C GLU A 59 7.93 -2.99 -15.40
N GLN A 60 8.04 -3.98 -14.51
CA GLN A 60 9.05 -5.04 -14.58
C GLN A 60 8.91 -5.85 -15.87
N GLN A 61 7.69 -6.21 -16.26
CA GLN A 61 7.46 -6.91 -17.53
C GLN A 61 7.79 -6.02 -18.75
N ARG A 62 7.45 -4.74 -18.69
CA ARG A 62 7.69 -3.77 -19.77
C ARG A 62 9.17 -3.51 -20.00
N LEU A 63 9.93 -3.34 -18.92
CA LEU A 63 11.37 -3.06 -18.93
C LEU A 63 12.24 -4.32 -18.94
N GLY A 64 11.64 -5.49 -18.72
CA GLY A 64 12.38 -6.76 -18.61
C GLY A 64 13.18 -6.89 -17.30
N ILE A 65 12.77 -6.19 -16.24
CA ILE A 65 13.40 -6.27 -14.92
C ILE A 65 13.04 -7.63 -14.30
N PRO A 66 14.02 -8.43 -13.84
CA PRO A 66 13.74 -9.71 -13.20
C PRO A 66 12.95 -9.50 -11.90
N LYS A 67 12.16 -10.51 -11.52
CA LYS A 67 11.42 -10.48 -10.24
C LYS A 67 12.38 -10.51 -9.05
N ASP A 68 13.45 -11.28 -9.18
CA ASP A 68 14.55 -11.35 -8.24
C ASP A 68 15.31 -10.02 -8.11
N PRO A 69 15.26 -9.35 -6.96
CA PRO A 69 16.05 -8.13 -6.74
C PRO A 69 17.55 -8.42 -6.76
N ARG A 70 18.00 -9.66 -6.51
CA ARG A 70 19.41 -10.07 -6.60
C ARG A 70 19.93 -10.11 -8.05
N GLN A 71 19.04 -10.33 -9.02
CA GLN A 71 19.36 -10.37 -10.44
C GLN A 71 19.28 -8.99 -11.09
N TRP A 72 18.97 -7.94 -10.32
CA TRP A 72 18.93 -6.60 -10.86
C TRP A 72 20.33 -6.12 -11.25
N THR A 73 20.43 -5.53 -12.43
CA THR A 73 21.60 -4.76 -12.84
C THR A 73 21.49 -3.36 -12.25
N GLU A 74 22.59 -2.61 -12.27
CA GLU A 74 22.57 -1.19 -11.90
C GLU A 74 21.47 -0.40 -12.63
N THR A 75 21.24 -0.68 -13.90
CA THR A 75 20.17 -0.06 -14.68
C THR A 75 18.80 -0.40 -14.12
N HIS A 76 18.54 -1.68 -13.83
CA HIS A 76 17.27 -2.10 -13.23
C HIS A 76 17.00 -1.48 -11.86
N VAL A 77 18.04 -1.36 -11.02
CA VAL A 77 17.93 -0.66 -9.72
C VAL A 77 17.54 0.79 -9.95
N ARG A 78 18.17 1.48 -10.91
CA ARG A 78 17.85 2.87 -11.25
C ARG A 78 16.41 3.01 -11.77
N ASP A 79 15.98 2.13 -12.67
CA ASP A 79 14.62 2.12 -13.21
C ASP A 79 13.58 1.89 -12.11
N TRP A 80 13.84 0.96 -11.19
CA TRP A 80 12.98 0.73 -10.03
C TRP A 80 12.86 1.96 -9.13
N VAL A 81 13.98 2.60 -8.80
CA VAL A 81 13.97 3.85 -8.01
C VAL A 81 13.25 4.96 -8.76
N MET A 82 13.46 5.09 -10.08
CA MET A 82 12.81 6.09 -10.91
C MET A 82 11.29 5.89 -10.97
N TRP A 83 10.87 4.63 -11.11
CA TRP A 83 9.47 4.26 -11.06
C TRP A 83 8.85 4.65 -9.71
N ALA A 84 9.52 4.32 -8.59
CA ALA A 84 9.02 4.67 -7.25
C ALA A 84 8.97 6.19 -7.05
N VAL A 85 9.98 6.92 -7.54
CA VAL A 85 10.01 8.38 -7.53
C VAL A 85 8.82 8.97 -8.31
N ASN A 86 8.53 8.42 -9.49
CA ASN A 86 7.41 8.85 -10.32
C ASN A 86 6.07 8.54 -9.65
N GLU A 87 5.89 7.33 -9.12
CA GLU A 87 4.59 6.93 -8.56
C GLU A 87 4.28 7.63 -7.23
N PHE A 88 5.26 7.70 -6.34
CA PHE A 88 5.09 8.34 -5.04
C PHE A 88 5.39 9.85 -5.07
N SER A 89 5.67 10.41 -6.26
CA SER A 89 6.06 11.82 -6.44
C SER A 89 7.19 12.25 -5.50
N LEU A 90 8.16 11.36 -5.26
CA LEU A 90 9.27 11.60 -4.35
C LEU A 90 10.21 12.65 -4.95
N LYS A 91 10.77 13.52 -4.12
CA LYS A 91 11.74 14.52 -4.55
C LYS A 91 13.03 14.37 -3.76
N GLY A 92 14.15 14.65 -4.40
CA GLY A 92 15.46 14.62 -3.76
C GLY A 92 16.06 13.22 -3.59
N VAL A 93 15.71 12.28 -4.46
CA VAL A 93 16.34 10.94 -4.46
C VAL A 93 17.63 10.98 -5.28
N ASP A 94 18.75 10.66 -4.64
CA ASP A 94 20.05 10.57 -5.29
C ASP A 94 20.23 9.21 -5.98
N PHE A 95 19.94 9.13 -7.28
CA PHE A 95 20.17 7.92 -8.08
C PHE A 95 21.63 7.46 -8.08
N GLN A 96 22.58 8.37 -7.83
CA GLN A 96 24.00 8.03 -7.71
C GLN A 96 24.29 7.16 -6.49
N LYS A 97 23.53 7.33 -5.40
CA LYS A 97 23.68 6.50 -4.21
C LYS A 97 23.16 5.07 -4.41
N PHE A 98 22.26 4.88 -5.38
CA PHE A 98 21.73 3.58 -5.79
C PHE A 98 22.46 3.00 -7.02
N CYS A 99 23.64 3.53 -7.36
CA CYS A 99 24.45 3.07 -8.49
C CYS A 99 25.18 1.77 -8.13
N MET A 100 24.41 0.69 -7.97
CA MET A 100 24.91 -0.63 -7.60
C MET A 100 24.04 -1.72 -8.19
N ASN A 101 24.57 -2.94 -8.30
CA ASN A 101 23.78 -4.09 -8.71
C ASN A 101 22.82 -4.52 -7.60
N GLY A 102 21.74 -5.20 -7.99
CA GLY A 102 20.73 -5.75 -7.10
C GLY A 102 21.27 -6.66 -6.00
N ALA A 103 22.30 -7.45 -6.30
CA ALA A 103 23.01 -8.25 -5.30
C ALA A 103 23.64 -7.39 -4.19
N ALA A 104 24.26 -6.26 -4.55
CA ALA A 104 24.82 -5.32 -3.57
C ALA A 104 23.71 -4.59 -2.80
N LEU A 105 22.63 -4.22 -3.49
CA LEU A 105 21.45 -3.60 -2.88
C LEU A 105 20.83 -4.48 -1.78
N CYS A 106 20.69 -5.78 -2.08
CA CYS A 106 20.20 -6.79 -1.15
C CYS A 106 21.19 -7.05 0.00
N ALA A 107 22.50 -6.89 -0.24
CA ALA A 107 23.56 -7.10 0.75
C ALA A 107 23.78 -5.92 1.71
N LEU A 108 23.39 -4.70 1.35
CA LEU A 108 23.53 -3.51 2.21
C LEU A 108 22.78 -3.65 3.54
N GLY A 109 21.63 -4.33 3.53
CA GLY A 109 20.73 -4.36 4.68
C GLY A 109 19.97 -3.03 4.87
N LYS A 110 18.96 -3.07 5.75
CA LYS A 110 18.03 -1.94 5.96
C LYS A 110 18.77 -0.68 6.41
N ASP A 111 19.61 -0.79 7.43
CA ASP A 111 20.31 0.35 8.03
C ASP A 111 21.15 1.12 7.00
N CYS A 112 22.01 0.42 6.24
CA CYS A 112 22.82 1.08 5.21
C CYS A 112 21.96 1.64 4.06
N PHE A 113 20.86 0.97 3.70
CA PHE A 113 19.95 1.46 2.66
C PHE A 113 19.26 2.77 3.09
N LEU A 114 18.81 2.85 4.35
CA LEU A 114 18.20 4.05 4.91
C LEU A 114 19.19 5.22 5.03
N GLU A 115 20.49 4.98 5.22
CA GLU A 115 21.51 6.04 5.20
C GLU A 115 21.78 6.60 3.78
N LEU A 116 21.51 5.80 2.75
CA LEU A 116 21.67 6.21 1.36
C LEU A 116 20.46 7.03 0.89
N ALA A 117 19.26 6.69 1.33
CA ALA A 117 18.02 7.36 0.96
C ALA A 117 17.68 8.52 1.93
N PRO A 118 16.85 9.49 1.51
CA PRO A 118 16.19 10.39 2.44
C PRO A 118 15.27 9.62 3.41
N ASP A 119 15.07 10.16 4.63
CA ASP A 119 14.03 9.70 5.54
C ASP A 119 12.67 9.60 4.81
N PHE A 120 11.84 8.63 5.20
CA PHE A 120 10.58 8.26 4.53
C PHE A 120 10.75 7.59 3.15
N VAL A 121 11.60 8.12 2.26
CA VAL A 121 11.85 7.51 0.95
C VAL A 121 12.55 6.16 1.11
N GLY A 122 13.54 6.10 2.00
CA GLY A 122 14.26 4.89 2.32
C GLY A 122 13.33 3.77 2.79
N ASP A 123 12.42 4.07 3.71
CA ASP A 123 11.45 3.10 4.22
C ASP A 123 10.52 2.57 3.12
N ILE A 124 10.03 3.45 2.25
CA ILE A 124 9.16 3.08 1.13
C ILE A 124 9.86 2.11 0.17
N LEU A 125 11.07 2.48 -0.26
CA LEU A 125 11.84 1.65 -1.19
C LEU A 125 12.26 0.34 -0.53
N TRP A 126 12.70 0.38 0.73
CA TRP A 126 13.09 -0.82 1.45
C TRP A 126 11.93 -1.78 1.67
N GLU A 127 10.73 -1.29 2.02
CA GLU A 127 9.52 -2.10 2.13
C GLU A 127 9.24 -2.84 0.80
N HIS A 128 9.36 -2.15 -0.32
CA HIS A 128 9.18 -2.77 -1.64
C HIS A 128 10.25 -3.84 -1.91
N LEU A 129 11.50 -3.54 -1.59
CA LEU A 129 12.62 -4.47 -1.76
C LEU A 129 12.45 -5.73 -0.90
N GLU A 130 11.95 -5.60 0.33
CA GLU A 130 11.63 -6.74 1.20
C GLU A 130 10.50 -7.61 0.63
N ILE A 131 9.47 -7.00 0.06
CA ILE A 131 8.36 -7.73 -0.55
C ILE A 131 8.88 -8.51 -1.76
N LEU A 132 9.66 -7.89 -2.64
CA LEU A 132 10.26 -8.54 -3.80
C LEU A 132 11.17 -9.71 -3.40
N GLN A 133 11.94 -9.54 -2.31
CA GLN A 133 12.73 -10.63 -1.76
C GLN A 133 11.87 -11.77 -1.17
N LYS A 134 10.76 -11.45 -0.50
CA LYS A 134 9.87 -12.44 0.12
C LYS A 134 9.02 -13.19 -0.91
N GLU A 135 8.59 -12.55 -2.00
CA GLU A 135 7.83 -13.21 -3.07
C GLU A 135 8.67 -14.25 -3.83
N ASP A 136 10.01 -14.10 -3.83
CA ASP A 136 10.90 -15.09 -4.44
C ASP A 136 11.21 -16.28 -3.51
N VAL A 137 11.00 -16.13 -2.20
CA VAL A 137 11.03 -17.26 -1.28
C VAL A 137 9.78 -18.10 -1.50
N LYS A 138 9.77 -18.90 -2.58
CA LYS A 138 8.96 -20.12 -2.61
C LYS A 138 9.35 -20.91 -1.37
N PRO A 139 8.44 -21.14 -0.40
CA PRO A 139 8.66 -22.22 0.53
C PRO A 139 8.62 -23.48 -0.34
N TYR A 140 9.79 -23.97 -0.74
CA TYR A 140 9.96 -25.37 -1.03
C TYR A 140 9.63 -26.10 0.27
N GLN A 141 8.33 -26.34 0.49
CA GLN A 141 7.87 -27.32 1.44
C GLN A 141 8.37 -28.66 0.91
N VAL A 142 9.38 -29.18 1.61
CA VAL A 142 9.80 -30.59 1.53
C VAL A 142 8.68 -31.49 2.07
#